data_AF-A0A7Y5E5F0-F1
#
_entry.id   AF-A0A7Y5E5F0-F1
#
_cell.length_a   1.000
_cell.length_b   1.000
_cell.length_c   1.000
_cell.angle_alpha   90.00
_cell.angle_beta   90.00
_cell.angle_gamma   90.00
#
_symmetry.space_group_name_H-M   'P 1'
#
loop_
_entity.id
_entity.type
_entity.pdbx_description
1 polymer ?
#
loop_
_entity_poly.entity_id
_entity_poly.type
_entity_poly.pdbx_seq_one_letter_code
_entity_poly.pdbx_strand_id
1 'polypeptide(L)'
;MTLNNLVISAQSLISGSASEGAIDVDLDLTVFVQVGLFIVLLLVLKPVLFDPMLKLFEERERRIEGARAEGLKLDRASAEAQAKYEAAMQKARGVANQERDKLRAEGTKAENEILAEVRTETAKTMDDGRNRLRGEVALARQELDREAASLGAELATRVLGRQVG
;
A
#
# COMPACT_ATOMS: atom_id res chain seq x y z
N MET A 1 102.54 -48.92 17.10
CA MET A 1 102.16 -48.73 15.67
C MET A 1 100.98 -49.64 15.30
N THR A 2 99.87 -49.57 16.03
CA THR A 2 98.68 -50.44 15.78
C THR A 2 97.34 -49.77 16.11
N LEU A 3 97.29 -48.62 16.83
CA LEU A 3 96.02 -47.93 17.11
C LEU A 3 95.52 -46.99 15.99
N ASN A 4 96.37 -46.58 15.05
CA ASN A 4 95.97 -45.65 13.98
C ASN A 4 95.34 -46.33 12.75
N ASN A 5 95.52 -47.65 12.60
CA ASN A 5 94.95 -48.42 11.48
C ASN A 5 93.52 -48.91 11.72
N LEU A 6 93.05 -48.89 12.98
CA LEU A 6 91.70 -49.35 13.34
C LEU A 6 90.63 -48.26 13.13
N VAL A 7 91.03 -46.98 13.21
CA VAL A 7 90.13 -45.84 12.96
C VAL A 7 89.91 -45.62 11.45
N ILE A 8 90.94 -45.85 10.63
CA ILE A 8 90.88 -45.66 9.16
C ILE A 8 89.93 -46.67 8.49
N SER A 9 89.85 -47.90 9.03
CA SER A 9 88.94 -48.94 8.52
C SER A 9 87.49 -48.77 8.99
N ALA A 10 87.25 -48.07 10.11
CA ALA A 10 85.91 -47.69 10.54
C ALA A 10 85.34 -46.48 9.74
N GLN A 11 86.22 -45.62 9.21
CA GLN A 11 85.81 -44.42 8.46
C GLN A 11 85.47 -44.69 6.98
N SER A 12 85.97 -45.79 6.41
CA SER A 12 85.61 -46.24 5.05
C SER A 12 84.24 -46.94 4.98
N LEU A 13 83.64 -47.34 6.11
CA LEU A 13 82.32 -47.98 6.18
C LEU A 13 81.15 -46.98 6.27
N ILE A 14 81.43 -45.68 6.50
CA ILE A 14 80.41 -44.62 6.64
C ILE A 14 80.31 -43.74 5.37
N SER A 15 81.24 -43.89 4.43
CA SER A 15 81.26 -43.10 3.18
C SER A 15 80.63 -43.82 1.98
N GLY A 16 79.92 -44.93 2.22
CA GLY A 16 79.35 -45.79 1.19
C GLY A 16 77.83 -45.90 1.26
N SER A 17 77.10 -44.78 1.27
CA SER A 17 75.65 -44.74 0.98
C SER A 17 75.10 -43.31 0.89
N ALA A 18 75.76 -42.45 0.12
CA ALA A 18 75.21 -41.14 -0.21
C ALA A 18 75.57 -40.74 -1.64
N SER A 19 75.02 -41.47 -2.61
CA SER A 19 74.86 -41.00 -3.99
C SER A 19 74.04 -42.01 -4.82
N GLU A 20 72.74 -42.15 -4.49
CA GLU A 20 71.75 -42.59 -5.47
C GLU A 20 70.71 -41.47 -5.60
N GLY A 21 71.15 -40.42 -6.28
CA GLY A 21 70.34 -39.26 -6.64
C GLY A 21 71.00 -38.43 -7.74
N ALA A 22 71.97 -39.02 -8.46
CA ALA A 22 72.44 -38.48 -9.72
C ALA A 22 71.45 -38.97 -10.79
N ILE A 23 70.49 -38.12 -11.11
CA ILE A 23 69.77 -38.22 -12.37
C ILE A 23 70.80 -37.89 -13.43
N ASP A 24 71.52 -38.89 -13.95
CA ASP A 24 72.09 -38.77 -15.28
C ASP A 24 70.90 -38.65 -16.23
N VAL A 25 70.66 -37.43 -16.69
CA VAL A 25 69.66 -37.14 -17.72
C VAL A 25 70.24 -37.60 -19.05
N ASP A 26 70.32 -38.91 -19.23
CA ASP A 26 70.28 -39.48 -20.56
C ASP A 26 68.85 -39.29 -21.07
N LEU A 27 68.72 -38.53 -22.16
CA LEU A 27 67.47 -38.28 -22.88
C LEU A 27 67.02 -39.57 -23.59
N ASP A 28 66.68 -40.58 -22.80
CA ASP A 28 66.27 -41.89 -23.28
C ASP A 28 64.87 -42.27 -22.78
N LEU A 29 64.31 -43.32 -23.38
CA LEU A 29 62.92 -43.82 -23.32
C LEU A 29 62.22 -43.70 -21.94
N THR A 30 62.96 -43.77 -20.83
CA THR A 30 62.47 -43.58 -19.46
C THR A 30 61.85 -42.20 -19.22
N VAL A 31 62.41 -41.12 -19.79
CA VAL A 31 61.81 -39.78 -19.69
C VAL A 31 60.46 -39.73 -20.40
N PHE A 32 60.34 -40.38 -21.57
CA PHE A 32 59.05 -40.48 -22.28
C PHE A 32 58.03 -41.30 -21.49
N VAL A 33 58.45 -42.38 -20.83
CA VAL A 33 57.58 -43.17 -19.95
C VAL A 33 57.15 -42.36 -18.73
N GLN A 34 58.06 -41.58 -18.12
CA GLN A 34 57.74 -40.71 -16.99
C GLN A 34 56.78 -39.57 -17.38
N VAL A 35 56.96 -38.95 -18.55
CA VAL A 35 56.04 -37.97 -19.11
C VAL A 35 54.68 -38.60 -19.42
N GLY A 36 54.66 -39.81 -19.98
CA GLY A 36 53.44 -40.57 -20.22
C GLY A 36 52.67 -40.85 -18.93
N LEU A 37 53.36 -41.29 -17.88
CA LEU A 37 52.77 -41.53 -16.56
C LEU A 37 52.22 -40.23 -15.95
N PHE A 38 52.95 -39.11 -16.08
CA PHE A 38 52.50 -37.81 -15.62
C PHE A 38 51.25 -37.33 -16.38
N ILE A 39 51.20 -37.52 -17.70
CA ILE A 39 50.04 -37.19 -18.53
C ILE A 39 48.84 -38.07 -18.13
N VAL A 40 49.03 -39.38 -17.97
CA VAL A 40 47.97 -40.29 -17.51
C VAL A 40 47.46 -39.87 -16.13
N LEU A 41 48.35 -39.54 -15.19
CA LEU A 41 47.98 -39.04 -13.87
C LEU A 41 47.18 -37.73 -13.97
N LEU A 42 47.61 -36.78 -14.81
CA LEU A 42 46.91 -35.51 -15.03
C LEU A 42 45.53 -35.74 -15.65
N LEU A 43 45.41 -36.65 -16.62
CA LEU A 43 44.15 -37.01 -17.25
C LEU A 43 43.18 -37.67 -16.26
N VAL A 44 43.69 -38.47 -15.32
CA VAL A 44 42.87 -39.05 -14.23
C VAL A 44 42.52 -38.01 -13.17
N LEU A 45 43.45 -37.12 -12.82
CA LEU A 45 43.26 -36.13 -11.77
C LEU A 45 42.34 -34.97 -12.20
N LYS A 46 42.35 -34.60 -13.48
CA LYS A 46 41.46 -33.57 -14.05
C LYS A 46 39.98 -33.81 -13.65
N PRO A 47 39.34 -34.94 -14.02
CA PRO A 47 37.93 -35.18 -13.69
C PRO A 47 37.70 -35.48 -12.20
N VAL A 48 38.70 -36.02 -11.51
CA VAL A 48 38.57 -36.45 -10.10
C VAL A 48 38.69 -35.27 -9.12
N LEU A 49 39.49 -34.25 -9.44
CA LEU A 49 39.80 -33.18 -8.49
C LEU A 49 39.47 -31.78 -9.02
N PHE A 50 39.85 -31.44 -10.25
CA PHE A 50 39.67 -30.09 -10.77
C PHE A 50 38.20 -29.79 -11.09
N ASP A 51 37.54 -30.70 -11.81
CA ASP A 51 36.13 -30.54 -12.18
C ASP A 51 35.19 -30.45 -10.94
N PRO A 52 35.31 -31.28 -9.88
CA PRO A 52 34.48 -31.13 -8.68
C PRO A 52 34.83 -29.90 -7.83
N MET A 53 36.10 -29.49 -7.77
CA MET A 53 36.48 -28.26 -7.04
C MET A 53 35.91 -27.01 -7.71
N LEU A 54 35.95 -26.92 -9.05
CA LEU A 54 35.36 -25.81 -9.78
C LEU A 54 33.84 -25.75 -9.58
N LYS A 55 33.16 -26.90 -9.68
CA LYS A 55 31.71 -27.00 -9.43
C LYS A 55 31.35 -26.55 -8.02
N LEU A 56 32.14 -26.89 -7.00
CA LEU A 56 31.88 -26.48 -5.63
C LEU A 56 32.01 -24.97 -5.44
N PHE A 57 32.98 -24.33 -6.10
CA PHE A 57 33.11 -22.87 -6.09
C PHE A 57 31.97 -22.18 -6.82
N GLU A 58 31.61 -22.65 -8.02
CA GLU A 58 30.46 -22.13 -8.77
C GLU A 58 29.15 -22.30 -7.99
N GLU A 59 28.93 -23.43 -7.33
CA GLU A 59 27.75 -23.69 -6.50
C GLU A 59 27.69 -22.71 -5.32
N ARG A 60 28.82 -22.47 -4.64
CA ARG A 60 28.89 -21.51 -3.52
C ARG A 60 28.63 -20.08 -3.98
N GLU A 61 29.25 -19.66 -5.07
CA GLU A 61 29.08 -18.32 -5.63
C GLU A 61 27.65 -18.11 -6.09
N ARG A 62 27.10 -19.07 -6.86
CA ARG A 62 25.70 -19.06 -7.31
C ARG A 62 24.70 -19.05 -6.15
N ARG A 63 24.96 -19.79 -5.07
CA ARG A 63 24.08 -19.81 -3.89
C ARG A 63 24.11 -18.48 -3.13
N ILE A 64 25.27 -17.86 -2.99
CA ILE A 64 25.42 -16.58 -2.27
C ILE A 64 24.87 -15.43 -3.10
N GLU A 65 25.25 -15.33 -4.37
CA GLU A 65 24.78 -14.27 -5.27
C GLU A 65 23.30 -14.45 -5.61
N GLY A 66 22.86 -15.70 -5.84
CA GLY A 66 21.46 -16.03 -6.08
C GLY A 66 20.57 -15.67 -4.90
N ALA A 67 20.95 -16.03 -3.68
CA ALA A 67 20.19 -15.69 -2.47
C ALA A 67 20.13 -14.17 -2.23
N ARG A 68 21.22 -13.44 -2.50
CA ARG A 68 21.21 -11.96 -2.41
C ARG A 68 20.32 -11.33 -3.47
N ALA A 69 20.41 -11.80 -4.72
CA ALA A 69 19.58 -11.30 -5.82
C ALA A 69 18.09 -11.60 -5.59
N GLU A 70 17.77 -12.76 -5.04
CA GLU A 70 16.40 -13.15 -4.69
C GLU A 70 15.86 -12.32 -3.51
N GLY A 71 16.67 -12.09 -2.47
CA GLY A 71 16.33 -11.19 -1.37
C GLY A 71 16.04 -9.76 -1.85
N LEU A 72 16.92 -9.19 -2.68
CA LEU A 72 16.71 -7.87 -3.29
C LEU A 72 15.44 -7.80 -4.15
N LYS A 73 15.11 -8.86 -4.89
CA LYS A 73 13.86 -8.94 -5.67
C LYS A 73 12.64 -9.00 -4.75
N LEU A 74 12.71 -9.78 -3.68
CA LEU A 74 11.62 -9.91 -2.72
C LEU A 74 11.38 -8.60 -1.97
N ASP A 75 12.45 -7.92 -1.53
CA ASP A 75 12.36 -6.62 -0.87
C ASP A 75 11.73 -5.56 -1.79
N ARG A 76 12.16 -5.53 -3.07
CA ARG A 76 11.55 -4.63 -4.07
C ARG A 76 10.09 -4.94 -4.32
N ALA A 77 9.73 -6.22 -4.46
CA ALA A 77 8.36 -6.65 -4.68
C ALA A 77 7.46 -6.31 -3.46
N SER A 78 7.99 -6.49 -2.25
CA SER A 78 7.33 -6.13 -1.00
C SER A 78 7.11 -4.62 -0.90
N ALA A 79 8.15 -3.82 -1.16
CA ALA A 79 8.05 -2.37 -1.17
C ALA A 79 7.06 -1.86 -2.22
N GLU A 80 7.07 -2.44 -3.42
CA GLU A 80 6.12 -2.08 -4.48
C GLU A 80 4.68 -2.47 -4.12
N ALA A 81 4.48 -3.65 -3.54
CA ALA A 81 3.17 -4.09 -3.07
C ALA A 81 2.64 -3.19 -1.95
N GLN A 82 3.49 -2.79 -1.01
CA GLN A 82 3.15 -1.85 0.05
C GLN A 82 2.80 -0.47 -0.51
N ALA A 83 3.59 0.07 -1.42
CA ALA A 83 3.31 1.35 -2.08
C ALA A 83 1.98 1.31 -2.85
N LYS A 84 1.70 0.22 -3.58
CA LYS A 84 0.42 0.01 -4.28
C LYS A 84 -0.76 -0.05 -3.30
N TYR A 85 -0.59 -0.75 -2.19
CA TYR A 85 -1.61 -0.84 -1.15
C TYR A 85 -1.90 0.52 -0.53
N GLU A 86 -0.87 1.26 -0.12
CA GLU A 86 -1.01 2.60 0.44
C GLU A 86 -1.67 3.57 -0.55
N ALA A 87 -1.26 3.54 -1.83
CA ALA A 87 -1.89 4.34 -2.88
C ALA A 87 -3.37 3.98 -3.09
N ALA A 88 -3.71 2.69 -3.08
CA ALA A 88 -5.10 2.23 -3.19
C ALA A 88 -5.94 2.69 -1.98
N MET A 89 -5.38 2.62 -0.77
CA MET A 89 -6.04 3.08 0.45
C MET A 89 -6.24 4.59 0.46
N GLN A 90 -5.26 5.37 0.00
CA GLN A 90 -5.40 6.83 -0.13
C GLN A 90 -6.45 7.20 -1.17
N LYS A 91 -6.46 6.51 -2.32
CA LYS A 91 -7.48 6.71 -3.35
C LYS A 91 -8.89 6.38 -2.82
N ALA A 92 -9.04 5.25 -2.12
CA ALA A 92 -10.32 4.86 -1.52
C ALA A 92 -10.81 5.89 -0.48
N ARG A 93 -9.92 6.39 0.38
CA ARG A 93 -10.25 7.47 1.33
C ARG A 93 -10.63 8.77 0.62
N GLY A 94 -9.92 9.13 -0.45
CA GLY A 94 -10.23 10.30 -1.26
C GLY A 94 -11.63 10.23 -1.89
N VAL A 95 -11.96 9.09 -2.51
CA VAL A 95 -13.29 8.85 -3.09
C VAL A 95 -14.37 8.85 -2.01
N ALA A 96 -14.14 8.20 -0.88
CA ALA A 96 -15.10 8.18 0.22
C ALA A 96 -15.37 9.60 0.79
N ASN A 97 -14.33 10.42 0.93
CA ASN A 97 -14.50 11.80 1.39
C ASN A 97 -15.26 12.65 0.36
N GLN A 98 -14.93 12.53 -0.93
CA GLN A 98 -15.66 13.22 -1.99
C GLN A 98 -17.15 12.83 -2.00
N GLU A 99 -17.46 11.55 -1.87
CA GLU A 99 -18.85 11.08 -1.84
C GLU A 99 -19.60 11.58 -0.60
N ARG A 100 -18.93 11.60 0.56
CA ARG A 100 -19.50 12.17 1.79
C ARG A 100 -19.77 13.66 1.67
N ASP A 101 -18.87 14.41 1.06
CA ASP A 101 -19.02 15.85 0.87
C ASP A 101 -20.14 16.14 -0.14
N LYS A 102 -20.24 15.33 -1.19
CA LYS A 102 -21.34 15.39 -2.16
C LYS A 102 -22.69 15.11 -1.50
N LEU A 103 -22.81 14.03 -0.72
CA LEU A 103 -24.03 13.70 0.02
C LEU A 103 -24.41 14.79 1.03
N ARG A 104 -23.43 15.41 1.71
CA ARG A 104 -23.70 16.56 2.57
C ARG A 104 -24.23 17.75 1.79
N ALA A 105 -23.60 18.09 0.67
CA ALA A 105 -24.03 19.22 -0.16
C ALA A 105 -25.45 19.00 -0.72
N GLU A 106 -25.74 17.77 -1.18
CA GLU A 106 -27.09 17.38 -1.62
C GLU A 106 -28.10 17.43 -0.48
N GLY A 107 -27.74 16.94 0.71
CA GLY A 107 -28.58 17.00 1.91
C GLY A 107 -28.91 18.43 2.33
N THR A 108 -27.90 19.32 2.40
CA THR A 108 -28.11 20.74 2.71
C THR A 108 -28.94 21.44 1.62
N LYS A 109 -28.77 21.08 0.35
CA LYS A 109 -29.59 21.63 -0.73
C LYS A 109 -31.05 21.21 -0.60
N ALA A 110 -31.30 19.93 -0.36
CA ALA A 110 -32.66 19.39 -0.16
C ALA A 110 -33.32 20.00 1.08
N GLU A 111 -32.59 20.13 2.19
CA GLU A 111 -33.07 20.80 3.41
C GLU A 111 -33.48 22.25 3.12
N ASN A 112 -32.63 23.02 2.42
CA ASN A 112 -32.94 24.39 2.05
C ASN A 112 -34.15 24.50 1.12
N GLU A 113 -34.30 23.57 0.17
CA GLU A 113 -35.43 23.53 -0.76
C GLU A 113 -36.75 23.27 -0.02
N ILE A 114 -36.79 22.25 0.84
CA ILE A 114 -37.95 21.95 1.68
C ILE A 114 -38.28 23.12 2.60
N LEU A 115 -37.27 23.74 3.22
CA LEU A 115 -37.49 24.87 4.12
C LEU A 115 -38.02 26.10 3.37
N ALA A 116 -37.57 26.33 2.13
CA ALA A 116 -38.07 27.41 1.28
C ALA A 116 -39.51 27.16 0.82
N GLU A 117 -39.86 25.92 0.47
CA GLU A 117 -41.22 25.51 0.13
C GLU A 117 -42.17 25.72 1.31
N VAL A 118 -41.83 25.19 2.48
CA VAL A 118 -42.63 25.35 3.71
C VAL A 118 -42.82 26.83 4.09
N ARG A 119 -41.78 27.65 3.96
CA ARG A 119 -41.88 29.11 4.19
C ARG A 119 -42.86 29.77 3.22
N THR A 120 -42.82 29.37 1.95
CA THR A 120 -43.71 29.90 0.92
C THR A 120 -45.16 29.49 1.18
N GLU A 121 -45.40 28.22 1.51
CA GLU A 121 -46.74 27.73 1.86
C GLU A 121 -47.29 28.39 3.12
N THR A 122 -46.45 28.57 4.15
CA THR A 122 -46.82 29.25 5.39
C THR A 122 -47.18 30.71 5.13
N ALA A 123 -46.38 31.43 4.34
CA ALA A 123 -46.67 32.80 3.96
C ALA A 123 -48.01 32.90 3.21
N LYS A 124 -48.24 32.01 2.23
CA LYS A 124 -49.50 31.94 1.50
C LYS A 124 -50.69 31.67 2.42
N THR A 125 -50.56 30.71 3.34
CA THR A 125 -51.61 30.36 4.30
C THR A 125 -51.92 31.53 5.24
N MET A 126 -50.90 32.27 5.69
CA MET A 126 -51.07 33.47 6.51
C MET A 126 -51.77 34.61 5.76
N ASP A 127 -51.43 34.82 4.50
CA ASP A 127 -52.07 35.84 3.67
C ASP A 127 -53.52 35.48 3.33
N ASP A 128 -53.80 34.22 3.01
CA ASP A 128 -55.16 33.71 2.81
C ASP A 128 -55.99 33.86 4.09
N GLY A 129 -55.42 33.53 5.26
CA GLY A 129 -56.05 33.71 6.56
C GLY A 129 -56.38 35.19 6.86
N ARG A 130 -55.43 36.10 6.59
CA ARG A 130 -55.66 37.55 6.72
C ARG A 130 -56.75 38.06 5.79
N ASN A 131 -56.81 37.56 4.56
CA ASN A 131 -57.83 37.95 3.60
C ASN A 131 -59.23 37.46 4.02
N ARG A 132 -59.34 36.21 4.51
CA ARG A 132 -60.60 35.69 5.08
C ARG A 132 -61.06 36.52 6.28
N LEU A 133 -60.16 36.80 7.22
CA LEU A 133 -60.47 37.59 8.42
C LEU A 133 -60.94 39.01 8.06
N ARG A 134 -60.31 39.66 7.06
CA ARG A 134 -60.77 40.96 6.55
C ARG A 134 -62.17 40.89 5.96
N GLY A 135 -62.47 39.83 5.21
CA GLY A 135 -63.82 39.59 4.66
C GLY A 135 -64.86 39.39 5.77
N GLU A 136 -64.56 38.55 6.76
CA GLU A 136 -65.44 38.32 7.90
C GLU A 136 -65.68 39.60 8.73
N VAL A 137 -64.64 40.39 8.97
CA VAL A 137 -64.79 41.70 9.66
C VAL A 137 -65.66 42.66 8.86
N ALA A 138 -65.54 42.69 7.53
CA ALA A 138 -66.39 43.54 6.69
C ALA A 138 -67.86 43.10 6.73
N LEU A 139 -68.13 41.79 6.68
CA LEU A 139 -69.48 41.23 6.80
C LEU A 139 -70.08 41.51 8.19
N ALA A 140 -69.32 41.27 9.26
CA ALA A 140 -69.76 41.52 10.62
C ALA A 140 -70.08 43.01 10.86
N ARG A 141 -69.28 43.93 10.30
CA ARG A 141 -69.57 45.38 10.36
C ARG A 141 -70.87 45.72 9.65
N GLN A 142 -71.11 45.17 8.46
CA GLN A 142 -72.34 45.44 7.71
C GLN A 142 -73.58 44.94 8.46
N GLU A 143 -73.48 43.79 9.14
CA GLU A 143 -74.59 43.27 9.94
C GLU A 143 -74.85 44.12 11.19
N LEU A 144 -73.78 44.52 11.90
CA LEU A 144 -73.89 45.44 13.04
C LEU A 144 -74.50 46.79 12.64
N ASP A 145 -74.16 47.34 11.47
CA ASP A 145 -74.74 48.59 10.97
C ASP A 145 -76.26 48.44 10.71
N ARG A 146 -76.70 47.29 10.17
CA ARG A 146 -78.13 46.99 9.98
C ARG A 146 -78.87 46.83 11.30
N GLU A 147 -78.30 46.09 12.24
CA GLU A 147 -78.86 45.92 13.58
C GLU A 147 -78.92 47.26 14.34
N ALA A 148 -77.88 48.08 14.25
CA ALA A 148 -77.87 49.41 14.86
C ALA A 148 -78.96 50.33 14.28
N ALA A 149 -79.18 50.28 12.96
CA ALA A 149 -80.26 51.03 12.31
C ALA A 149 -81.65 50.56 12.76
N SER A 150 -81.87 49.25 12.92
CA SER A 150 -83.15 48.70 13.36
C SER A 150 -83.43 49.05 14.84
N LEU A 151 -82.43 48.89 15.71
CA LEU A 151 -82.51 49.25 17.13
C LEU A 151 -82.72 50.75 17.32
N GLY A 152 -82.07 51.59 16.50
CA GLY A 152 -82.27 53.03 16.49
C GLY A 152 -83.70 53.43 16.11
N ALA A 153 -84.28 52.78 15.09
CA ALA A 153 -85.67 52.99 14.70
C ALA A 153 -86.66 52.53 15.79
N GLU A 154 -86.40 51.41 16.46
CA GLU A 154 -87.23 50.94 17.58
C GLU A 154 -87.18 51.93 18.75
N LEU A 155 -85.99 52.41 19.12
CA LEU A 155 -85.79 53.42 20.17
C LEU A 155 -86.49 54.74 19.83
N ALA A 156 -86.34 55.24 18.60
CA ALA A 156 -87.01 56.46 18.14
C ALA A 156 -88.53 56.32 18.22
N THR A 157 -89.08 55.15 17.86
CA THR A 157 -90.51 54.86 17.95
C THR A 157 -91.00 54.85 19.41
N ARG A 158 -90.23 54.27 20.33
CA ARG A 158 -90.58 54.25 21.76
C ARG A 158 -90.49 55.63 22.42
N VAL A 159 -89.53 56.46 22.03
CA VAL A 159 -89.36 57.82 22.59
C VAL A 159 -90.36 58.82 22.01
N LEU A 160 -90.71 58.71 20.71
CA LEU A 160 -91.61 59.66 20.04
C LEU A 160 -93.10 59.29 20.13
N GLY A 161 -93.45 58.12 20.67
CA GLY A 161 -94.83 57.75 21.01
C GLY A 161 -95.80 57.65 19.84
N ARG A 162 -95.31 57.63 18.59
CA ARG A 162 -96.14 57.55 17.38
C ARG A 162 -95.42 56.77 16.28
N GLN A 163 -96.09 55.75 15.75
CA GLN A 163 -95.63 54.94 14.63
C GLN A 163 -95.31 55.86 13.43
N VAL A 164 -94.06 55.83 12.99
CA VAL A 164 -93.64 56.37 11.69
C VAL A 164 -93.22 55.16 10.86
N GLY A 165 -93.99 54.94 9.78
CA GLY A 165 -93.68 53.95 8.74
C GLY A 165 -92.75 54.49 7.67
#